data_AF-A0A3D0M5K2-F1
#
_entry.id   AF-A0A3D0M5K2-F1
#
_cell.length_a   1.000
_cell.length_b   1.000
_cell.length_c   1.000
_cell.angle_alpha   90.00
_cell.angle_beta   90.00
_cell.angle_gamma   90.00
#
_symmetry.space_group_name_H-M   'P 1'
#
loop_
_entity.id
_entity.type
_entity.pdbx_description
1 polymer ?
#
loop_
_entity_poly.entity_id
_entity_poly.type
_entity_poly.pdbx_seq_one_letter_code
_entity_poly.pdbx_strand_id
1 'polypeptide(L)'
;MPDDIDKILNDIQADKLAKTHEEEATRLLLHVDEQTEQKLAQQRRNKVSGFKLQLDLDEETIKTESENENNGEVDTAVSPTVESVELRTDTTGFISNQPVVLNAGDTNDRSENDEKEKPGGNRKGKDVKAHTAWGCVRGIIYAILVLAASGVLAYFIIVGALDMTGLFKSDTKVPVTLTKEQAKDVSKVSMILKKEGVIDQPFFFEMFCKLTGAADDFKPQDEATLSPDMGYKAIINVLRLTKREIVRVTFPEGMTISEIAERLEKNKVCSASEFYLAMENHDFTYGFLNEIPDGDAYEGRFNKYEGYIFPDSYDFYVGSSGKAVLRKFFDAFDNRVDATLRAKI
;
A
#
# COMPACT_ATOMS: atom_id res chain seq x y z
N MET A 1 -58.91 17.74 -42.99
CA MET A 1 -58.55 18.93 -42.19
C MET A 1 -59.09 18.88 -40.76
N PRO A 2 -60.37 18.55 -40.48
CA PRO A 2 -60.76 18.18 -39.12
C PRO A 2 -60.14 16.82 -38.72
N ASP A 3 -60.29 15.82 -39.57
CA ASP A 3 -59.99 14.40 -39.28
C ASP A 3 -58.50 14.13 -38.97
N ASP A 4 -57.61 14.96 -39.53
CA ASP A 4 -56.16 14.87 -39.31
C ASP A 4 -55.75 15.33 -37.90
N ILE A 5 -56.48 16.27 -37.31
CA ILE A 5 -56.19 16.83 -35.98
C ILE A 5 -56.64 15.85 -34.88
N ASP A 6 -57.82 15.25 -35.03
CA ASP A 6 -58.33 14.25 -34.08
C ASP A 6 -57.44 13.00 -34.05
N LYS A 7 -56.90 12.60 -35.22
CA LYS A 7 -55.92 11.52 -35.29
C LYS A 7 -54.64 11.84 -34.53
N ILE A 8 -54.07 13.04 -34.72
CA ILE A 8 -52.87 13.50 -34.00
C ILE A 8 -53.14 13.58 -32.49
N LEU A 9 -54.31 14.04 -32.04
CA LEU A 9 -54.66 14.05 -30.61
C LEU A 9 -54.71 12.63 -30.02
N ASN A 10 -55.34 11.68 -30.73
CA ASN A 10 -55.44 10.30 -30.29
C ASN A 10 -54.05 9.61 -30.22
N ASP A 11 -53.19 9.84 -31.21
CA ASP A 11 -51.82 9.30 -31.23
C ASP A 11 -50.97 9.89 -30.07
N ILE A 12 -51.12 11.19 -29.76
CA ILE A 12 -50.45 11.83 -28.61
C ILE A 12 -50.98 11.29 -27.27
N GLN A 13 -52.29 11.02 -27.16
CA GLN A 13 -52.86 10.42 -25.95
C GLN A 13 -52.39 8.98 -25.76
N ALA A 14 -52.28 8.19 -26.84
CA ALA A 14 -51.77 6.83 -26.80
C ALA A 14 -50.29 6.77 -26.37
N ASP A 15 -49.42 7.61 -26.95
CA ASP A 15 -48.00 7.66 -26.57
C ASP A 15 -47.79 8.12 -25.12
N LYS A 16 -48.64 9.04 -24.63
CA LYS A 16 -48.61 9.46 -23.22
C LYS A 16 -49.04 8.34 -22.26
N LEU A 17 -50.07 7.57 -22.61
CA LEU A 17 -50.50 6.41 -21.82
C LEU A 17 -49.42 5.31 -21.81
N ALA A 18 -48.80 5.03 -22.96
CA ALA A 18 -47.71 4.05 -23.06
C ALA A 18 -46.54 4.40 -22.13
N LYS A 19 -46.06 5.66 -22.16
CA LYS A 19 -45.00 6.15 -21.26
C LYS A 19 -45.39 6.08 -19.79
N THR A 20 -46.64 6.39 -19.46
CA THR A 20 -47.12 6.31 -18.07
C THR A 20 -47.10 4.87 -17.55
N HIS A 21 -47.52 3.90 -18.37
CA HIS A 21 -47.45 2.47 -18.01
C HIS A 21 -46.01 1.94 -17.92
N GLU A 22 -45.09 2.43 -18.75
CA GLU A 22 -43.67 2.06 -18.68
C GLU A 22 -43.00 2.61 -17.41
N GLU A 23 -43.33 3.84 -17.00
CA GLU A 23 -42.89 4.42 -15.71
C GLU A 23 -43.48 3.67 -14.50
N GLU A 24 -44.76 3.28 -14.55
CA GLU A 24 -45.41 2.47 -13.50
C GLU A 24 -44.83 1.06 -13.40
N ALA A 25 -44.58 0.39 -14.53
CA ALA A 25 -43.93 -0.92 -14.56
C ALA A 25 -42.50 -0.87 -14.02
N THR A 26 -41.76 0.20 -14.34
CA THR A 26 -40.41 0.44 -13.83
C THR A 26 -40.43 0.70 -12.31
N ARG A 27 -41.41 1.45 -11.82
CA ARG A 27 -41.63 1.64 -10.36
C ARG A 27 -41.98 0.34 -9.64
N LEU A 28 -42.78 -0.53 -10.24
CA LEU A 28 -43.11 -1.85 -9.68
C LEU A 28 -41.89 -2.77 -9.62
N LEU A 29 -41.04 -2.77 -10.63
CA LEU A 29 -39.79 -3.55 -10.65
C LEU A 29 -38.73 -3.03 -9.67
N LEU A 30 -38.70 -1.72 -9.40
CA LEU A 30 -37.78 -1.10 -8.44
C LEU A 30 -38.30 -1.12 -7.00
N HIS A 31 -39.54 -1.59 -6.76
CA HIS A 31 -40.08 -1.73 -5.42
C HIS A 31 -39.48 -2.96 -4.74
N VAL A 32 -38.37 -2.77 -4.02
CA VAL A 32 -37.82 -3.81 -3.15
C VAL A 32 -38.90 -4.17 -2.12
N ASP A 33 -39.24 -5.46 -2.06
CA ASP A 33 -40.22 -5.97 -1.10
C ASP A 33 -39.73 -5.72 0.34
N GLU A 34 -40.62 -5.26 1.22
CA GLU A 34 -40.27 -4.83 2.58
C GLU A 34 -39.62 -5.96 3.39
N GLN A 35 -40.01 -7.22 3.13
CA GLN A 35 -39.37 -8.38 3.77
C GLN A 35 -37.94 -8.61 3.30
N THR A 36 -37.60 -8.20 2.08
CA THR A 36 -36.23 -8.29 1.54
C THR A 36 -35.34 -7.24 2.19
N GLU A 37 -35.83 -6.02 2.42
CA GLU A 37 -35.12 -4.99 3.19
C GLU A 37 -34.91 -5.42 4.64
N GLN A 38 -35.93 -5.96 5.31
CA GLN A 38 -35.83 -6.45 6.68
C GLN A 38 -34.83 -7.60 6.81
N LYS A 39 -34.83 -8.57 5.88
CA LYS A 39 -33.83 -9.65 5.83
C LYS A 39 -32.40 -9.12 5.62
N LEU A 40 -32.22 -8.17 4.71
CA LEU A 40 -30.92 -7.53 4.45
C LEU A 40 -30.41 -6.73 5.66
N ALA A 41 -31.30 -6.00 6.34
CA ALA A 41 -30.99 -5.28 7.57
C ALA A 41 -30.62 -6.22 8.73
N GLN A 42 -31.32 -7.36 8.86
CA GLN A 42 -31.01 -8.38 9.87
C GLN A 42 -29.68 -9.09 9.60
N GLN A 43 -29.37 -9.41 8.35
CA GLN A 43 -28.04 -9.92 7.96
C GLN A 43 -26.92 -8.91 8.27
N ARG A 44 -27.12 -7.62 7.96
CA ARG A 44 -26.15 -6.56 8.31
C ARG A 44 -25.93 -6.47 9.81
N ARG A 45 -27.00 -6.52 10.63
CA ARG A 45 -26.89 -6.53 12.11
C ARG A 45 -26.12 -7.74 12.62
N ASN A 46 -26.44 -8.95 12.15
CA ASN A 46 -25.75 -10.17 12.57
C ASN A 46 -24.24 -10.16 12.21
N LYS A 47 -23.87 -9.56 11.07
CA LYS A 47 -22.47 -9.42 10.65
C LYS A 47 -21.69 -8.43 11.52
N VAL A 48 -22.35 -7.37 12.01
CA VAL A 48 -21.74 -6.39 12.94
C VAL A 48 -21.61 -6.96 14.35
N SER A 49 -22.56 -7.76 14.84
CA SER A 49 -22.47 -8.39 16.17
C SER A 49 -21.35 -9.44 16.30
N GLY A 50 -20.79 -9.91 15.19
CA GLY A 50 -19.60 -10.78 15.19
C GLY A 50 -18.30 -10.04 15.49
N PHE A 51 -18.29 -8.71 15.50
CA PHE A 51 -17.10 -7.88 15.69
C PHE A 51 -17.02 -7.33 17.12
N LYS A 52 -16.70 -8.20 18.08
CA LYS A 52 -16.48 -7.81 19.48
C LYS A 52 -15.06 -7.28 19.64
N LEU A 53 -14.89 -5.95 19.66
CA LEU A 53 -13.62 -5.33 20.06
C LEU A 53 -13.33 -5.71 21.52
N GLN A 54 -12.26 -6.46 21.74
CA GLN A 54 -11.61 -6.55 23.05
C GLN A 54 -10.63 -5.39 23.16
N LEU A 55 -11.02 -4.39 23.94
CA LEU A 55 -10.14 -3.32 24.41
C LEU A 55 -9.89 -3.60 25.88
N ASP A 56 -8.83 -4.34 26.16
CA ASP A 56 -8.30 -4.47 27.51
C ASP A 56 -7.57 -3.16 27.84
N LEU A 57 -8.20 -2.31 28.66
CA LEU A 57 -7.54 -1.21 29.35
C LEU A 57 -7.19 -1.68 30.75
N ASP A 58 -5.96 -2.14 30.94
CA ASP A 58 -5.43 -2.46 32.26
C ASP A 58 -5.04 -1.18 33.00
N GLU A 59 -5.92 -0.75 33.90
CA GLU A 59 -5.66 0.33 34.87
C GLU A 59 -5.12 -0.30 36.17
N GLU A 60 -3.82 -0.57 36.25
CA GLU A 60 -3.17 -0.96 37.52
C GLU A 60 -2.26 0.14 38.08
N THR A 61 -2.78 0.78 39.12
CA THR A 61 -1.99 1.50 40.12
C THR A 61 -1.10 0.53 40.92
N ILE A 62 0.21 0.81 41.03
CA ILE A 62 1.05 0.22 42.08
C ILE A 62 1.73 1.32 42.90
N LYS A 63 1.74 1.12 44.22
CA LYS A 63 2.27 2.03 45.24
C LYS A 63 3.72 1.71 45.59
N THR A 64 4.35 2.69 46.22
CA THR A 64 5.67 2.67 46.88
C THR A 64 5.84 1.52 47.88
N GLU A 65 7.04 0.92 47.89
CA GLU A 65 7.85 0.37 49.00
C GLU A 65 8.93 -0.53 48.35
N SER A 66 10.17 -0.71 48.79
CA SER A 66 11.22 0.04 49.51
C SER A 66 12.28 -1.01 49.88
N GLU A 67 13.55 -0.61 49.97
CA GLU A 67 14.69 -1.41 50.50
C GLU A 67 15.22 -2.60 49.63
N ASN A 68 16.48 -3.05 49.76
CA ASN A 68 17.78 -2.37 49.97
C ASN A 68 18.92 -3.41 49.73
N GLU A 69 20.16 -2.95 49.54
CA GLU A 69 21.44 -3.69 49.69
C GLU A 69 21.82 -4.82 48.69
N ASN A 70 23.12 -5.10 48.41
CA ASN A 70 24.32 -4.24 48.26
C ASN A 70 25.49 -5.04 47.60
N ASN A 71 26.54 -4.32 47.16
CA ASN A 71 27.95 -4.72 46.96
C ASN A 71 28.40 -5.56 45.73
N GLY A 72 29.44 -5.07 45.03
CA GLY A 72 30.21 -5.79 44.00
C GLY A 72 31.16 -4.92 43.13
N GLU A 73 32.33 -4.56 43.64
CA GLU A 73 33.41 -3.78 42.97
C GLU A 73 34.22 -4.66 41.96
N VAL A 74 35.05 -4.22 40.98
CA VAL A 74 36.06 -3.13 40.88
C VAL A 74 36.30 -2.66 39.40
N ASP A 75 36.76 -1.41 39.23
CA ASP A 75 37.42 -0.71 38.08
C ASP A 75 37.72 -1.41 36.72
N THR A 76 37.55 -0.66 35.60
CA THR A 76 38.67 0.06 34.90
C THR A 76 38.28 0.91 33.65
N ALA A 77 38.98 2.05 33.48
CA ALA A 77 39.39 2.71 32.21
C ALA A 77 38.41 3.34 31.16
N VAL A 78 38.01 4.59 31.41
CA VAL A 78 38.16 5.82 30.54
C VAL A 78 38.09 5.76 28.97
N SER A 79 36.98 6.30 28.42
CA SER A 79 36.81 7.15 27.19
C SER A 79 37.06 6.63 25.75
N PRO A 80 36.49 7.28 24.68
CA PRO A 80 35.29 8.13 24.59
C PRO A 80 34.37 7.87 23.35
N THR A 81 33.41 8.79 23.11
CA THR A 81 32.85 9.27 21.81
C THR A 81 31.61 8.61 21.13
N VAL A 82 30.52 9.41 21.04
CA VAL A 82 29.44 9.57 20.00
C VAL A 82 28.70 8.35 19.38
N GLU A 83 27.45 8.43 18.90
CA GLU A 83 26.45 9.51 18.78
C GLU A 83 25.03 8.90 18.79
N SER A 84 24.02 9.62 19.26
CA SER A 84 22.63 9.40 18.83
C SER A 84 21.93 10.76 18.69
N VAL A 85 21.38 10.99 17.50
CA VAL A 85 20.80 12.28 17.10
C VAL A 85 19.31 12.29 17.42
N GLU A 86 18.87 13.22 18.27
CA GLU A 86 17.46 13.64 18.34
C GLU A 86 17.30 15.09 17.91
N LEU A 87 16.18 15.35 17.24
CA LEU A 87 15.90 16.59 16.52
C LEU A 87 14.99 17.51 17.34
N ARG A 88 15.50 18.67 17.78
CA ARG A 88 14.65 19.81 18.17
C ARG A 88 15.16 21.12 17.58
N THR A 89 14.19 21.95 17.24
CA THR A 89 14.30 23.25 16.57
C THR A 89 14.77 24.36 17.50
N ASP A 90 15.71 25.22 17.08
CA ASP A 90 15.41 26.67 17.00
C ASP A 90 16.44 27.55 16.23
N THR A 91 15.93 28.72 15.81
CA THR A 91 16.56 30.04 15.50
C THR A 91 18.06 30.23 15.11
N THR A 92 18.24 30.74 13.88
CA THR A 92 19.11 31.89 13.44
C THR A 92 20.66 31.90 13.50
N GLY A 93 21.25 32.28 12.36
CA GLY A 93 22.55 32.96 12.17
C GLY A 93 22.90 33.00 10.67
N PHE A 94 22.98 34.13 9.94
CA PHE A 94 24.09 35.11 9.85
C PHE A 94 25.46 34.45 9.51
N ILE A 95 26.41 35.03 8.76
CA ILE A 95 26.87 36.44 8.59
C ILE A 95 27.33 36.62 7.12
N SER A 96 27.39 37.81 6.48
CA SER A 96 28.58 38.70 6.44
C SER A 96 28.57 39.50 5.11
N ASN A 97 29.02 40.75 4.96
CA ASN A 97 29.29 41.84 5.91
C ASN A 97 29.23 43.20 5.17
N GLN A 98 29.06 44.29 5.91
CA GLN A 98 29.24 45.68 5.45
C GLN A 98 30.75 46.06 5.44
N PRO A 99 31.21 47.16 4.77
CA PRO A 99 31.17 48.49 5.41
C PRO A 99 31.16 49.78 4.52
N VAL A 100 30.51 50.84 5.05
CA VAL A 100 31.04 52.24 5.23
C VAL A 100 31.11 53.26 4.05
N VAL A 101 30.23 54.28 4.17
CA VAL A 101 30.40 55.77 4.04
C VAL A 101 30.72 56.49 2.71
N LEU A 102 29.90 57.53 2.42
CA LEU A 102 30.17 58.88 1.85
C LEU A 102 28.82 59.65 1.85
N ASN A 103 28.51 60.67 2.66
CA ASN A 103 28.99 62.06 2.87
C ASN A 103 28.28 63.15 2.00
N ALA A 104 28.14 64.35 2.59
CA ALA A 104 27.18 65.45 2.34
C ALA A 104 27.25 66.30 1.03
N GLY A 105 26.21 67.13 0.83
CA GLY A 105 26.10 68.24 -0.15
C GLY A 105 24.72 68.27 -0.85
N ASP A 106 23.71 69.04 -0.40
CA ASP A 106 23.47 70.50 -0.60
C ASP A 106 23.14 70.86 -2.07
N THR A 107 21.92 71.27 -2.47
CA THR A 107 21.25 72.57 -2.21
C THR A 107 19.80 72.57 -2.76
N ASN A 108 18.94 73.51 -2.29
CA ASN A 108 17.69 74.12 -2.88
C ASN A 108 16.81 73.30 -3.86
N ASP A 109 15.46 73.29 -3.81
CA ASP A 109 14.47 74.31 -3.41
C ASP A 109 13.08 73.60 -3.25
N ARG A 110 11.94 74.15 -2.78
CA ARG A 110 11.54 75.52 -2.41
C ARG A 110 10.33 75.50 -1.43
N SER A 111 10.34 76.39 -0.44
CA SER A 111 9.21 76.93 0.38
C SER A 111 7.93 76.12 0.65
N GLU A 112 7.70 75.84 1.93
CA GLU A 112 6.37 75.79 2.57
C GLU A 112 5.63 77.13 2.43
N ASN A 113 4.29 77.14 2.50
CA ASN A 113 3.62 77.76 3.66
C ASN A 113 2.12 77.43 3.79
N ASP A 114 1.61 77.79 4.97
CA ASP A 114 0.48 77.18 5.67
C ASP A 114 -0.82 78.03 5.67
N GLU A 115 -1.85 77.50 6.37
CA GLU A 115 -2.98 78.19 7.03
C GLU A 115 -4.25 78.74 6.30
N LYS A 116 -5.38 78.13 6.71
CA LYS A 116 -6.64 78.69 7.28
C LYS A 116 -7.61 79.63 6.50
N GLU A 117 -8.86 79.16 6.48
CA GLU A 117 -10.16 79.87 6.59
C GLU A 117 -10.46 81.19 5.84
N LYS A 118 -11.55 81.21 5.06
CA LYS A 118 -12.84 81.87 5.42
C LYS A 118 -13.98 81.59 4.39
N PRO A 119 -15.26 81.96 4.62
CA PRO A 119 -16.39 81.12 4.22
C PRO A 119 -17.27 81.65 3.06
N GLY A 120 -18.16 80.76 2.60
CA GLY A 120 -19.46 81.12 2.01
C GLY A 120 -19.53 81.10 0.48
N GLY A 121 -20.46 80.30 -0.09
CA GLY A 121 -20.67 80.32 -1.54
C GLY A 121 -21.43 79.14 -2.16
N ASN A 122 -22.75 79.12 -1.98
CA ASN A 122 -23.73 78.63 -2.97
C ASN A 122 -23.72 77.15 -3.46
N ARG A 123 -24.75 76.43 -3.02
CA ARG A 123 -25.49 75.32 -3.66
C ARG A 123 -25.08 74.89 -5.10
N LYS A 124 -24.76 73.59 -5.28
CA LYS A 124 -25.30 72.70 -6.35
C LYS A 124 -24.79 71.25 -6.22
N GLY A 125 -25.64 70.27 -6.58
CA GLY A 125 -25.25 68.89 -6.96
C GLY A 125 -24.81 67.93 -5.86
N LYS A 126 -25.72 67.06 -5.37
CA LYS A 126 -25.34 65.78 -4.76
C LYS A 126 -25.16 64.74 -5.88
N ASP A 127 -23.96 64.65 -6.44
CA ASP A 127 -23.60 63.54 -7.32
C ASP A 127 -23.00 62.41 -6.48
N VAL A 128 -23.84 61.45 -6.07
CA VAL A 128 -23.38 60.19 -5.48
C VAL A 128 -22.75 59.36 -6.60
N LYS A 129 -21.47 59.62 -6.90
CA LYS A 129 -20.70 58.83 -7.86
C LYS A 129 -20.53 57.42 -7.30
N ALA A 130 -21.25 56.47 -7.89
CA ALA A 130 -21.28 55.07 -7.50
C ALA A 130 -19.93 54.39 -7.80
N HIS A 131 -18.96 54.58 -6.91
CA HIS A 131 -17.71 53.84 -6.96
C HIS A 131 -17.91 52.39 -6.44
N THR A 132 -17.26 51.45 -7.13
CA THR A 132 -16.90 50.10 -6.64
C THR A 132 -17.95 48.98 -6.70
N ALA A 133 -18.88 48.98 -7.67
CA ALA A 133 -19.62 47.74 -8.00
C ALA A 133 -18.72 46.65 -8.64
N TRP A 134 -17.72 47.05 -9.44
CA TRP A 134 -16.92 46.11 -10.24
C TRP A 134 -15.93 45.26 -9.42
N GLY A 135 -15.42 45.79 -8.30
CA GLY A 135 -14.51 45.08 -7.40
C GLY A 135 -15.18 43.87 -6.73
N CYS A 136 -16.40 44.05 -6.23
CA CYS A 136 -17.19 42.98 -5.61
C CYS A 136 -17.53 41.88 -6.62
N VAL A 137 -17.93 42.24 -7.85
CA VAL A 137 -18.20 41.27 -8.93
C VAL A 137 -16.96 40.45 -9.27
N ARG A 138 -15.77 41.08 -9.36
CA ARG A 138 -14.51 40.37 -9.59
C ARG A 138 -14.18 39.41 -8.44
N GLY A 139 -14.42 39.81 -7.19
CA GLY A 139 -14.27 38.94 -6.01
C GLY A 139 -15.20 37.73 -6.02
N ILE A 140 -16.47 37.91 -6.39
CA ILE A 140 -17.46 36.82 -6.52
C ILE A 140 -17.06 35.86 -7.64
N ILE A 141 -16.60 36.36 -8.79
CA ILE A 141 -16.10 35.53 -9.90
C ILE A 141 -14.90 34.69 -9.45
N TYR A 142 -13.95 35.27 -8.71
CA TYR A 142 -12.83 34.52 -8.15
C TYR A 142 -13.29 33.46 -7.13
N ALA A 143 -14.23 33.78 -6.24
CA ALA A 143 -14.77 32.81 -5.29
C ALA A 143 -15.44 31.62 -6.00
N ILE A 144 -16.23 31.88 -7.04
CA ILE A 144 -16.86 30.81 -7.86
C ILE A 144 -15.80 29.98 -8.59
N LEU A 145 -14.76 30.61 -9.17
CA LEU A 145 -13.66 29.90 -9.82
C LEU A 145 -12.91 29.00 -8.84
N VAL A 146 -12.56 29.52 -7.66
CA VAL A 146 -11.89 28.76 -6.60
C VAL A 146 -12.75 27.60 -6.09
N LEU A 147 -14.05 27.81 -5.90
CA LEU A 147 -15.00 26.74 -5.52
C LEU A 147 -15.13 25.68 -6.61
N ALA A 148 -15.19 26.07 -7.89
CA ALA A 148 -15.23 25.12 -9.01
C ALA A 148 -13.93 24.31 -9.11
N ALA A 149 -12.77 24.98 -9.01
CA ALA A 149 -11.46 24.31 -9.01
C ALA A 149 -11.30 23.38 -7.79
N SER A 150 -11.77 23.79 -6.61
CA SER A 150 -11.79 22.96 -5.40
C SER A 150 -12.70 21.74 -5.56
N GLY A 151 -13.91 21.90 -6.13
CA GLY A 151 -14.82 20.79 -6.40
C GLY A 151 -14.26 19.78 -7.39
N VAL A 152 -13.61 20.26 -8.47
CA VAL A 152 -12.90 19.40 -9.43
C VAL A 152 -11.73 18.65 -8.76
N LEU A 153 -10.92 19.33 -7.95
CA LEU A 153 -9.82 18.71 -7.22
C LEU A 153 -10.32 17.66 -6.21
N ALA A 154 -11.38 17.96 -5.46
CA ALA A 154 -12.01 17.03 -4.53
C ALA A 154 -12.56 15.79 -5.26
N TYR A 155 -13.20 15.97 -6.42
CA TYR A 155 -13.65 14.86 -7.27
C TYR A 155 -12.48 13.96 -7.70
N PHE A 156 -11.38 14.54 -8.19
CA PHE A 156 -10.19 13.75 -8.57
C PHE A 156 -9.58 13.00 -7.38
N ILE A 157 -9.52 13.62 -6.19
CA ILE A 157 -9.03 12.96 -4.96
C ILE A 157 -9.94 11.80 -4.57
N ILE A 158 -11.26 11.97 -4.58
CA ILE A 158 -12.23 10.93 -4.22
C ILE A 158 -12.16 9.77 -5.21
N VAL A 159 -12.19 10.03 -6.52
CA VAL A 159 -12.10 8.98 -7.55
C VAL A 159 -10.75 8.24 -7.47
N GLY A 160 -9.64 8.97 -7.32
CA GLY A 160 -8.32 8.38 -7.17
C GLY A 160 -8.18 7.53 -5.89
N ALA A 161 -8.76 7.97 -4.77
CA ALA A 161 -8.74 7.22 -3.52
C ALA A 161 -9.62 5.95 -3.59
N LEU A 162 -10.78 6.00 -4.23
CA LEU A 162 -11.65 4.84 -4.43
C LEU A 162 -10.97 3.78 -5.34
N ASP A 163 -10.40 4.18 -6.48
CA ASP A 163 -9.68 3.26 -7.37
C ASP A 163 -8.41 2.71 -6.70
N MET A 164 -7.65 3.54 -5.95
CA MET A 164 -6.46 3.12 -5.21
C MET A 164 -6.77 2.10 -4.10
N THR A 165 -7.94 2.18 -3.47
CA THR A 165 -8.35 1.29 -2.36
C THR A 165 -9.14 0.07 -2.80
N GLY A 166 -9.65 0.03 -4.04
CA GLY A 166 -10.52 -1.04 -4.53
C GLY A 166 -11.96 -0.99 -3.97
N LEU A 167 -12.34 0.06 -3.25
CA LEU A 167 -13.64 0.13 -2.58
C LEU A 167 -14.80 0.21 -3.58
N PHE A 168 -15.90 -0.48 -3.25
CA PHE A 168 -17.11 -0.59 -4.07
C PHE A 168 -16.94 -1.32 -5.42
N LYS A 169 -15.88 -2.11 -5.59
CA LYS A 169 -15.64 -2.96 -6.77
C LYS A 169 -16.01 -4.42 -6.51
N SER A 170 -15.97 -5.25 -7.56
CA SER A 170 -16.29 -6.68 -7.47
C SER A 170 -15.08 -7.53 -7.09
N ASP A 171 -15.30 -8.56 -6.26
CA ASP A 171 -14.35 -9.68 -6.01
C ASP A 171 -14.40 -10.70 -7.17
N THR A 172 -14.37 -10.20 -8.41
CA THR A 172 -14.30 -11.06 -9.61
C THR A 172 -12.84 -11.31 -9.92
N LYS A 173 -12.40 -12.57 -9.80
CA LYS A 173 -11.04 -12.98 -10.14
C LYS A 173 -10.84 -12.99 -11.65
N VAL A 174 -10.00 -12.08 -12.13
CA VAL A 174 -9.61 -11.95 -13.54
C VAL A 174 -8.16 -12.45 -13.71
N PRO A 175 -7.88 -13.34 -14.67
CA PRO A 175 -6.53 -13.70 -15.04
C PRO A 175 -5.91 -12.61 -15.94
N VAL A 176 -4.76 -12.08 -15.54
CA VAL A 176 -4.01 -11.07 -16.31
C VAL A 176 -2.68 -11.66 -16.75
N THR A 177 -2.37 -11.54 -18.05
CA THR A 177 -1.09 -11.98 -18.64
C THR A 177 -0.18 -10.78 -18.89
N LEU A 178 1.06 -10.84 -18.40
CA LEU A 178 2.10 -9.82 -18.59
C LEU A 178 3.34 -10.44 -19.22
N THR A 179 3.64 -10.05 -20.46
CA THR A 179 4.88 -10.46 -21.15
C THR A 179 6.11 -9.71 -20.62
N LYS A 180 7.31 -10.24 -20.90
CA LYS A 180 8.60 -9.65 -20.52
C LYS A 180 8.83 -8.22 -21.03
N GLU A 181 8.18 -7.82 -22.12
CA GLU A 181 8.27 -6.47 -22.69
C GLU A 181 7.27 -5.50 -22.08
N GLN A 182 6.08 -6.00 -21.70
CA GLN A 182 5.05 -5.20 -21.04
C GLN A 182 5.40 -4.94 -19.57
N ALA A 183 5.95 -5.93 -18.86
CA ALA A 183 6.33 -5.79 -17.44
C ALA A 183 7.38 -4.70 -17.17
N LYS A 184 8.14 -4.27 -18.19
CA LYS A 184 9.13 -3.18 -18.09
C LYS A 184 8.53 -1.77 -18.22
N ASP A 185 7.23 -1.66 -18.46
CA ASP A 185 6.58 -0.40 -18.80
C ASP A 185 5.26 -0.26 -18.02
N VAL A 186 5.30 0.56 -16.97
CA VAL A 186 4.14 0.84 -16.10
C VAL A 186 2.92 1.27 -16.89
N SER A 187 3.09 2.02 -17.98
CA SER A 187 1.98 2.54 -18.77
C SER A 187 1.32 1.42 -19.57
N LYS A 188 2.10 0.45 -20.06
CA LYS A 188 1.55 -0.79 -20.66
C LYS A 188 0.87 -1.66 -19.60
N VAL A 189 1.48 -1.86 -18.44
CA VAL A 189 0.87 -2.63 -17.33
C VAL A 189 -0.46 -2.02 -16.91
N SER A 190 -0.53 -0.70 -16.73
CA SER A 190 -1.76 0.00 -16.32
C SER A 190 -2.86 -0.05 -17.39
N MET A 191 -2.50 0.03 -18.69
CA MET A 191 -3.45 -0.18 -19.79
C MET A 191 -3.99 -1.62 -19.83
N ILE A 192 -3.15 -2.63 -19.60
CA ILE A 192 -3.57 -4.04 -19.53
C ILE A 192 -4.51 -4.25 -18.35
N LEU A 193 -4.13 -3.80 -17.15
CA LEU A 193 -4.97 -3.90 -15.95
C LEU A 193 -6.34 -3.23 -16.13
N LYS A 194 -6.42 -2.12 -16.87
CA LYS A 194 -7.71 -1.50 -17.23
C LYS A 194 -8.49 -2.31 -18.26
N LYS A 195 -7.82 -2.84 -19.28
CA LYS A 195 -8.46 -3.66 -20.33
C LYS A 195 -9.11 -4.91 -19.72
N GLU A 196 -8.45 -5.52 -18.75
CA GLU A 196 -8.97 -6.67 -17.99
C GLU A 196 -9.88 -6.26 -16.81
N GLY A 197 -10.19 -4.96 -16.66
CA GLY A 197 -11.17 -4.46 -15.66
C GLY A 197 -10.70 -4.43 -14.21
N VAL A 198 -9.41 -4.65 -13.93
CA VAL A 198 -8.83 -4.64 -12.57
C VAL A 198 -8.71 -3.21 -12.01
N ILE A 199 -8.37 -2.22 -12.85
CA ILE A 199 -8.28 -0.80 -12.45
C ILE A 199 -9.10 0.10 -13.37
N ASP A 200 -9.61 1.21 -12.83
CA ASP A 200 -10.45 2.14 -13.62
C ASP A 200 -9.60 3.24 -14.27
N GLN A 201 -8.57 3.71 -13.56
CA GLN A 201 -7.78 4.88 -13.90
C GLN A 201 -6.27 4.55 -14.01
N PRO A 202 -5.76 4.27 -15.24
CA PRO A 202 -4.37 3.90 -15.47
C PRO A 202 -3.39 4.98 -15.02
N PHE A 203 -3.80 6.25 -15.12
CA PHE A 203 -3.01 7.41 -14.71
C PHE A 203 -2.72 7.41 -13.19
N PHE A 204 -3.72 7.11 -12.35
CA PHE A 204 -3.51 7.06 -10.90
C PHE A 204 -2.65 5.88 -10.49
N PHE A 205 -2.83 4.71 -11.12
CA PHE A 205 -1.96 3.55 -10.91
C PHE A 205 -0.51 3.85 -11.33
N GLU A 206 -0.30 4.46 -12.51
CA GLU A 206 1.03 4.84 -12.99
C GLU A 206 1.71 5.86 -12.06
N MET A 207 0.98 6.89 -11.63
CA MET A 207 1.46 7.88 -10.68
C MET A 207 1.82 7.24 -9.32
N PHE A 208 0.99 6.32 -8.82
CA PHE A 208 1.25 5.59 -7.59
C PHE A 208 2.50 4.70 -7.70
N CYS A 209 2.68 3.98 -8.80
CA CYS A 209 3.85 3.14 -9.04
C CYS A 209 5.15 3.97 -9.14
N LYS A 210 5.08 5.14 -9.78
CA LYS A 210 6.22 6.09 -9.84
C LYS A 210 6.54 6.68 -8.47
N LEU A 211 5.54 7.08 -7.70
CA LEU A 211 5.73 7.65 -6.35
C LEU A 211 6.25 6.62 -5.33
N THR A 212 5.87 5.34 -5.47
CA THR A 212 6.29 4.25 -4.58
C THR A 212 7.56 3.51 -5.04
N GLY A 213 8.15 3.90 -6.18
CA GLY A 213 9.32 3.22 -6.76
C GLY A 213 9.05 1.80 -7.28
N ALA A 214 7.78 1.40 -7.41
CA ALA A 214 7.39 0.07 -7.90
C ALA A 214 7.39 -0.05 -9.44
N ALA A 215 7.68 1.03 -10.15
CA ALA A 215 7.56 1.17 -11.60
C ALA A 215 8.29 0.08 -12.41
N ASP A 216 9.57 -0.15 -12.13
CA ASP A 216 10.44 -0.99 -12.96
C ASP A 216 10.54 -2.43 -12.46
N ASP A 217 9.72 -2.80 -11.48
CA ASP A 217 9.96 -3.97 -10.64
C ASP A 217 8.97 -5.12 -10.86
N PHE A 218 7.99 -4.93 -11.76
CA PHE A 218 7.04 -5.97 -12.14
C PHE A 218 7.72 -7.17 -12.80
N LYS A 219 7.21 -8.37 -12.54
CA LYS A 219 7.71 -9.60 -13.12
C LYS A 219 6.75 -10.10 -14.20
N PRO A 220 7.25 -10.72 -15.28
CA PRO A 220 6.38 -11.37 -16.26
C PRO A 220 5.58 -12.49 -15.58
N GLN A 221 4.30 -12.60 -15.93
CA GLN A 221 3.40 -13.64 -15.42
C GLN A 221 2.44 -14.07 -16.52
N ASP A 222 2.31 -15.38 -16.71
CA ASP A 222 1.36 -15.90 -17.70
C ASP A 222 -0.09 -15.84 -17.20
N GLU A 223 -0.30 -16.07 -15.89
CA GLU A 223 -1.60 -16.05 -15.22
C GLU A 223 -1.55 -15.38 -13.83
N ALA A 224 -1.61 -14.04 -13.80
CA ALA A 224 -1.79 -13.26 -12.58
C ALA A 224 -3.27 -13.23 -12.18
N THR A 225 -3.66 -13.90 -11.08
CA THR A 225 -5.04 -13.81 -10.58
C THR A 225 -5.21 -12.56 -9.74
N LEU A 226 -5.91 -11.56 -10.28
CA LEU A 226 -6.20 -10.28 -9.64
C LEU A 226 -7.73 -10.11 -9.51
N SER A 227 -8.18 -9.28 -8.57
CA SER A 227 -9.59 -8.87 -8.49
C SER A 227 -9.70 -7.34 -8.40
N PRO A 228 -10.74 -6.73 -9.00
CA PRO A 228 -10.92 -5.28 -8.97
C PRO A 228 -10.99 -4.66 -7.56
N ASP A 229 -11.42 -5.40 -6.55
CA ASP A 229 -11.45 -4.96 -5.14
C ASP A 229 -10.06 -4.90 -4.46
N MET A 230 -9.01 -5.38 -5.12
CA MET A 230 -7.63 -5.21 -4.64
C MET A 230 -7.17 -3.77 -4.79
N GLY A 231 -6.84 -3.10 -3.68
CA GLY A 231 -6.14 -1.81 -3.73
C GLY A 231 -4.77 -1.91 -4.42
N TYR A 232 -4.28 -0.81 -4.99
CA TYR A 232 -3.09 -0.78 -5.86
C TYR A 232 -1.85 -1.46 -5.24
N LYS A 233 -1.61 -1.28 -3.93
CA LYS A 233 -0.49 -1.92 -3.22
C LYS A 233 -0.57 -3.46 -3.27
N ALA A 234 -1.76 -4.04 -3.18
CA ALA A 234 -1.97 -5.48 -3.30
C ALA A 234 -1.73 -5.96 -4.73
N ILE A 235 -2.29 -5.26 -5.74
CA ILE A 235 -2.04 -5.53 -7.17
C ILE A 235 -0.54 -5.51 -7.46
N ILE A 236 0.16 -4.45 -7.06
CA ILE A 236 1.61 -4.30 -7.25
C ILE A 236 2.38 -5.43 -6.59
N ASN A 237 2.01 -5.85 -5.37
CA ASN A 237 2.67 -6.97 -4.71
C ASN A 237 2.47 -8.28 -5.49
N VAL A 238 1.25 -8.58 -5.96
CA VAL A 238 0.97 -9.77 -6.77
C VAL A 238 1.79 -9.75 -8.08
N LEU A 239 1.91 -8.60 -8.74
CA LEU A 239 2.66 -8.43 -9.99
C LEU A 239 4.20 -8.40 -9.81
N ARG A 240 4.70 -8.07 -8.61
CA ARG A 240 6.14 -8.12 -8.26
C ARG A 240 6.58 -9.50 -7.77
N LEU A 241 5.67 -10.30 -7.23
CA LEU A 241 5.93 -11.70 -6.93
C LEU A 241 6.13 -12.47 -8.25
N THR A 242 6.88 -13.57 -8.19
CA THR A 242 6.87 -14.59 -9.24
C THR A 242 6.09 -15.77 -8.70
N LYS A 243 4.98 -16.13 -9.36
CA LYS A 243 4.26 -17.38 -9.09
C LYS A 243 5.16 -18.54 -9.50
N ARG A 244 5.99 -19.02 -8.57
CA ARG A 244 6.87 -20.17 -8.80
C ARG A 244 6.01 -21.44 -8.83
N GLU A 245 6.26 -22.28 -9.83
CA GLU A 245 5.68 -23.63 -9.91
C GLU A 245 6.05 -24.42 -8.64
N ILE A 246 5.09 -25.16 -8.09
CA ILE A 246 5.29 -26.03 -6.93
C ILE A 246 5.32 -27.48 -7.40
N VAL A 247 6.39 -28.19 -7.06
CA VAL A 247 6.58 -29.62 -7.34
C VAL A 247 6.63 -30.42 -6.05
N ARG A 248 5.88 -31.51 -5.98
CA ARG A 248 5.90 -32.46 -4.85
C ARG A 248 6.93 -33.55 -5.11
N VAL A 249 7.91 -33.69 -4.21
CA VAL A 249 8.98 -34.69 -4.32
C VAL A 249 9.01 -35.56 -3.07
N THR A 250 8.88 -36.87 -3.25
CA THR A 250 8.93 -37.89 -2.18
C THR A 250 10.33 -38.49 -2.05
N PHE A 251 10.87 -38.52 -0.83
CA PHE A 251 12.14 -39.18 -0.50
C PHE A 251 11.84 -40.37 0.42
N PRO A 252 11.98 -41.62 -0.06
CA PRO A 252 11.81 -42.80 0.79
C PRO A 252 13.00 -42.96 1.75
N GLU A 253 12.79 -43.78 2.78
CA GLU A 253 13.83 -44.25 3.69
C GLU A 253 14.99 -44.93 2.95
N GLY A 254 16.19 -44.82 3.51
CA GLY A 254 17.41 -45.44 2.97
C GLY A 254 18.05 -44.73 1.76
N MET A 255 17.46 -43.62 1.30
CA MET A 255 18.05 -42.80 0.24
C MET A 255 19.24 -41.99 0.74
N THR A 256 20.34 -42.02 -0.01
CA THR A 256 21.55 -41.23 0.27
C THR A 256 21.39 -39.76 -0.11
N ILE A 257 22.20 -38.87 0.49
CA ILE A 257 22.29 -37.46 0.11
C ILE A 257 22.51 -37.27 -1.41
N SER A 258 23.32 -38.14 -2.04
CA SER A 258 23.59 -38.06 -3.47
C SER A 258 22.35 -38.31 -4.32
N GLU A 259 21.57 -39.34 -3.98
CA GLU A 259 20.31 -39.64 -4.65
C GLU A 259 19.24 -38.58 -4.37
N ILE A 260 19.24 -37.96 -3.18
CA ILE A 260 18.40 -36.81 -2.85
C ILE A 260 18.74 -35.62 -3.77
N ALA A 261 20.03 -35.31 -3.93
CA ALA A 261 20.51 -34.23 -4.79
C ALA A 261 20.12 -34.44 -6.27
N GLU A 262 20.36 -35.63 -6.82
CA GLU A 262 19.93 -36.00 -8.18
C GLU A 262 18.39 -35.92 -8.34
N ARG A 263 17.63 -36.34 -7.33
CA ARG A 263 16.17 -36.29 -7.36
C ARG A 263 15.64 -34.86 -7.31
N LEU A 264 16.27 -33.96 -6.55
CA LEU A 264 15.95 -32.53 -6.53
C LEU A 264 16.20 -31.89 -7.90
N GLU A 265 17.35 -32.17 -8.52
CA GLU A 265 17.73 -31.66 -9.84
C GLU A 265 16.80 -32.17 -10.94
N LYS A 266 16.47 -33.47 -10.94
CA LYS A 266 15.50 -34.07 -11.88
C LYS A 266 14.11 -33.43 -11.80
N ASN A 267 13.70 -32.95 -10.62
CA ASN A 267 12.44 -32.24 -10.40
C ASN A 267 12.59 -30.71 -10.53
N LYS A 268 13.73 -30.19 -11.01
CA LYS A 268 14.04 -28.76 -11.19
C LYS A 268 13.94 -27.92 -9.91
N VAL A 269 14.13 -28.54 -8.74
CA VAL A 269 14.04 -27.84 -7.46
C VAL A 269 15.27 -26.96 -7.27
N CYS A 270 16.46 -27.55 -7.26
CA CYS A 270 17.78 -26.91 -7.21
C CYS A 270 18.76 -27.77 -8.02
N SER A 271 19.93 -27.26 -8.42
CA SER A 271 20.99 -28.14 -8.95
C SER A 271 21.58 -29.00 -7.84
N ALA A 272 22.16 -30.15 -8.18
CA ALA A 272 22.90 -30.96 -7.20
C ALA A 272 24.06 -30.15 -6.59
N SER A 273 24.76 -29.35 -7.41
CA SER A 273 25.86 -28.48 -6.97
C SER A 273 25.45 -27.39 -5.98
N GLU A 274 24.28 -26.74 -6.15
CA GLU A 274 23.75 -25.79 -5.15
C GLU A 274 23.39 -26.49 -3.84
N PHE A 275 22.90 -27.73 -3.90
CA PHE A 275 22.54 -28.50 -2.72
C PHE A 275 23.80 -28.86 -1.90
N TYR A 276 24.84 -29.42 -2.54
CA TYR A 276 26.12 -29.69 -1.85
C TYR A 276 26.75 -28.42 -1.29
N LEU A 277 26.80 -27.32 -2.07
CA LEU A 277 27.32 -26.04 -1.58
C LEU A 277 26.52 -25.53 -0.35
N ALA A 278 25.21 -25.73 -0.34
CA ALA A 278 24.40 -25.39 0.83
C ALA A 278 24.70 -26.27 2.06
N MET A 279 25.20 -27.49 1.88
CA MET A 279 25.61 -28.37 2.98
C MET A 279 26.97 -27.99 3.56
N GLU A 280 27.89 -27.49 2.73
CA GLU A 280 29.17 -26.93 3.18
C GLU A 280 28.99 -25.60 3.96
N ASN A 281 27.88 -24.89 3.74
CA ASN A 281 27.57 -23.67 4.47
C ASN A 281 27.02 -23.96 5.87
N HIS A 282 27.80 -23.67 6.92
CA HIS A 282 27.43 -23.89 8.33
C HIS A 282 26.51 -22.80 8.95
N ASP A 283 25.79 -22.02 8.14
CA ASP A 283 24.91 -20.93 8.60
C ASP A 283 23.49 -21.43 8.95
N PHE A 284 23.43 -22.46 9.82
CA PHE A 284 22.19 -23.09 10.29
C PHE A 284 22.21 -23.26 11.81
N THR A 285 21.18 -22.76 12.49
CA THR A 285 21.13 -22.68 13.96
C THR A 285 20.09 -23.64 14.56
N TYR A 286 20.18 -24.93 14.23
CA TYR A 286 19.31 -25.97 14.82
C TYR A 286 20.03 -26.66 15.98
N GLY A 287 19.32 -26.96 17.06
CA GLY A 287 19.90 -27.57 18.27
C GLY A 287 20.63 -28.89 17.98
N PHE A 288 20.00 -29.77 17.19
CA PHE A 288 20.57 -31.08 16.84
C PHE A 288 21.86 -31.00 16.00
N LEU A 289 22.14 -29.88 15.31
CA LEU A 289 23.37 -29.74 14.53
C LEU A 289 24.61 -29.61 15.44
N ASN A 290 24.45 -29.13 16.68
CA ASN A 290 25.51 -29.09 17.69
C ASN A 290 25.77 -30.47 18.33
N GLU A 291 24.85 -31.42 18.16
CA GLU A 291 24.99 -32.81 18.62
C GLU A 291 25.77 -33.66 17.58
N ILE A 292 25.97 -33.15 16.36
CA ILE A 292 26.76 -33.81 15.32
C ILE A 292 28.25 -33.65 15.63
N PRO A 293 29.03 -34.75 15.76
CA PRO A 293 30.47 -34.65 15.98
C PRO A 293 31.17 -33.91 14.83
N ASP A 294 32.20 -33.13 15.15
CA ASP A 294 33.06 -32.43 14.20
C ASP A 294 34.53 -32.83 14.41
N GLY A 295 35.36 -32.63 13.37
CA GLY A 295 36.80 -32.93 13.41
C GLY A 295 37.09 -34.44 13.47
N ASP A 296 38.08 -34.83 14.27
CA ASP A 296 38.53 -36.23 14.36
C ASP A 296 37.42 -37.20 14.84
N ALA A 297 36.43 -36.70 15.60
CA ALA A 297 35.26 -37.49 16.02
C ALA A 297 34.27 -37.78 14.87
N TYR A 298 34.49 -37.18 13.70
CA TYR A 298 33.72 -37.39 12.48
C TYR A 298 34.41 -38.35 11.49
N GLU A 299 35.61 -38.85 11.82
CA GLU A 299 36.41 -39.73 10.96
C GLU A 299 35.65 -41.02 10.57
N GLY A 300 35.43 -41.21 9.27
CA GLY A 300 34.72 -42.36 8.71
C GLY A 300 33.27 -42.13 8.25
N ARG A 301 32.70 -40.93 8.45
CA ARG A 301 31.36 -40.57 7.92
C ARG A 301 31.47 -39.80 6.59
N PHE A 302 30.65 -40.15 5.59
CA PHE A 302 30.74 -39.56 4.23
C PHE A 302 30.27 -38.10 4.12
N ASN A 303 29.13 -37.72 4.71
CA ASN A 303 28.55 -36.37 4.61
C ASN A 303 27.95 -35.91 5.95
N LYS A 304 28.25 -34.69 6.42
CA LYS A 304 27.92 -34.24 7.80
C LYS A 304 26.44 -34.44 8.18
N TYR A 305 25.55 -34.28 7.21
CA TYR A 305 24.10 -34.36 7.39
C TYR A 305 23.47 -35.68 6.89
N GLU A 306 24.27 -36.71 6.60
CA GLU A 306 23.77 -38.05 6.22
C GLU A 306 22.93 -38.63 7.38
N GLY A 307 21.71 -39.08 7.08
CA GLY A 307 20.75 -39.52 8.08
C GLY A 307 19.95 -38.41 8.80
N TYR A 308 20.29 -37.12 8.60
CA TYR A 308 19.56 -35.99 9.19
C TYR A 308 18.48 -35.39 8.26
N ILE A 309 18.25 -36.00 7.10
CA ILE A 309 17.14 -35.65 6.19
C ILE A 309 15.98 -36.60 6.48
N PHE A 310 14.87 -36.05 7.01
CA PHE A 310 13.70 -36.86 7.34
C PHE A 310 13.00 -37.39 6.06
N PRO A 311 12.68 -38.69 5.95
CA PRO A 311 12.02 -39.27 4.78
C PRO A 311 10.54 -38.87 4.71
N ASP A 312 10.16 -38.08 3.70
CA ASP A 312 8.75 -37.72 3.42
C ASP A 312 8.56 -37.15 2.00
N SER A 313 7.33 -36.76 1.67
CA SER A 313 6.94 -35.94 0.53
C SER A 313 6.94 -34.45 0.87
N TYR A 314 7.76 -33.68 0.15
CA TYR A 314 7.93 -32.25 0.33
C TYR A 314 7.49 -31.47 -0.91
N ASP A 315 6.77 -30.38 -0.70
CA ASP A 315 6.42 -29.43 -1.76
C ASP A 315 7.52 -28.36 -1.89
N PHE A 316 8.20 -28.28 -3.04
CA PHE A 316 9.22 -27.27 -3.30
C PHE A 316 8.81 -26.33 -4.42
N TYR A 317 9.33 -25.10 -4.39
CA TYR A 317 9.28 -24.23 -5.56
C TYR A 317 10.37 -24.65 -6.56
N VAL A 318 10.03 -24.65 -7.85
CA VAL A 318 11.00 -24.77 -8.95
C VAL A 318 11.99 -23.60 -8.87
N GLY A 319 13.29 -23.89 -8.94
CA GLY A 319 14.35 -22.90 -8.73
C GLY A 319 14.42 -22.38 -7.28
N SER A 320 14.24 -23.25 -6.29
CA SER A 320 14.62 -23.00 -4.90
C SER A 320 16.14 -23.07 -4.75
N SER A 321 16.74 -22.24 -3.90
CA SER A 321 18.18 -22.40 -3.60
C SER A 321 18.43 -23.61 -2.70
N GLY A 322 19.63 -24.22 -2.80
CA GLY A 322 20.01 -25.37 -1.96
C GLY A 322 19.82 -25.11 -0.47
N LYS A 323 20.09 -23.88 0.01
CA LYS A 323 19.90 -23.48 1.41
C LYS A 323 18.43 -23.53 1.85
N ALA A 324 17.50 -23.12 0.99
CA ALA A 324 16.07 -23.19 1.29
C ALA A 324 15.55 -24.64 1.31
N VAL A 325 16.09 -25.50 0.44
CA VAL A 325 15.79 -26.94 0.42
C VAL A 325 16.29 -27.61 1.69
N LEU A 326 17.56 -27.41 2.04
CA LEU A 326 18.18 -28.02 3.22
C LEU A 326 17.53 -27.55 4.52
N ARG A 327 17.20 -26.25 4.61
CA ARG A 327 16.40 -25.70 5.73
C ARG A 327 15.09 -26.46 5.91
N LYS A 328 14.37 -26.74 4.81
CA LYS A 328 13.08 -27.46 4.86
C LYS A 328 13.24 -28.91 5.35
N PHE A 329 14.35 -29.57 5.05
CA PHE A 329 14.66 -30.89 5.61
C PHE A 329 15.00 -30.83 7.10
N PHE A 330 15.80 -29.85 7.53
CA PHE A 330 16.15 -29.67 8.95
C PHE A 330 14.95 -29.25 9.81
N ASP A 331 14.10 -28.36 9.30
CA ASP A 331 12.81 -28.01 9.91
C ASP A 331 11.96 -29.28 10.11
N ALA A 332 11.89 -30.18 9.11
CA ALA A 332 11.13 -31.41 9.23
C ALA A 332 11.76 -32.45 10.16
N PHE A 333 13.10 -32.52 10.24
CA PHE A 333 13.81 -33.36 11.19
C PHE A 333 13.55 -32.92 12.63
N ASP A 334 13.79 -31.64 12.95
CA ASP A 334 13.65 -31.11 14.31
C ASP A 334 12.20 -31.18 14.83
N ASN A 335 11.21 -30.97 13.94
CA ASN A 335 9.78 -31.08 14.29
C ASN A 335 9.28 -32.53 14.46
N ARG A 336 9.96 -33.55 13.93
CA ARG A 336 9.49 -34.95 13.93
C ARG A 336 10.32 -35.88 14.81
N VAL A 337 11.60 -35.56 14.97
CA VAL A 337 12.54 -36.31 15.82
C VAL A 337 12.61 -35.59 17.16
N ASP A 338 11.61 -35.85 18.00
CA ASP A 338 11.59 -35.40 19.40
C ASP A 338 12.86 -35.84 20.14
N ALA A 339 13.24 -35.10 21.20
CA ALA A 339 14.42 -35.39 22.00
C ALA A 339 14.43 -36.82 22.55
N THR A 340 13.26 -37.40 22.85
CA THR A 340 13.13 -38.81 23.29
C THR A 340 13.41 -39.83 22.18
N LEU A 341 13.32 -39.42 20.91
CA LEU A 341 13.71 -40.19 19.75
C LEU A 341 15.20 -40.00 19.44
N ARG A 342 15.70 -38.75 19.47
CA ARG A 342 17.14 -38.43 19.25
C ARG A 342 18.05 -39.21 20.18
N ALA A 343 17.71 -39.29 21.47
CA ALA A 343 18.50 -40.00 22.48
C ALA A 343 18.55 -41.54 22.31
N LYS A 344 17.98 -42.09 21.23
CA LYS A 344 17.98 -43.54 20.89
C LYS A 344 18.68 -43.85 19.56
N ILE A 345 19.17 -42.82 18.85
CA ILE A 345 19.85 -42.91 17.54
C ILE A 345 21.34 -42.62 17.75
#